data_AF-A0A6P0VSJ3-F1
#
_entry.id   AF-A0A6P0VSJ3-F1
#
_cell.length_a   1.000
_cell.length_b   1.000
_cell.length_c   1.000
_cell.angle_alpha   90.00
_cell.angle_beta   90.00
_cell.angle_gamma   90.00
#
_symmetry.space_group_name_H-M   'P 1'
#
loop_
_entity.id
_entity.type
_entity.pdbx_description
1 polymer ?
#
loop_
_entity_poly.entity_id
_entity_poly.type
_entity_poly.pdbx_seq_one_letter_code
_entity_poly.pdbx_strand_id
1 'polypeptide(L)'
;MSYFAVMLARKQPEKLGLTAQVDWLPILLRIRDLARIPDIGILDFIEQFVQKTLGIAVLPVGFFEHWLKEGKALILLDGLDEVANPAKREKIVDKIRCFLGQFQQNRAIITSRPAGYRRDFFHTTEFPHYWLQKFDQERIQLFIEQWYNSRIRDPKEAQRFKDSLREVLEEQERIQLLAQNPLLLTIIALIHRYEAYLPRKRYKLYDRAVKTLLTNWEKRKDVDEHWQLEYLTRDDLERLMKRLAYWIHCQGDTGDKEGGTLIDRDKLISKLGKFIAKQKQLELYQAKEEAKRFLQLVQNRAGLLNEQGQDYYAFVHKTFQEYLAAEEIIYLQENNNFKKVLKHIQQYLHNPHWREVLLLLIAQQKPKKATKVLKAILGHDTPYENWLHRNLFFAGSCLAEDIQVADEDLVTEILQQLVALEISENELVGGRIRYQVKQTLFSLSKSRFEKQALELVKAAGDKVEEERLWKYQAELGEKKAVIEMLLEQLADEDVEVRTSAVKALG
;
A
#
# COMPACT_ATOMS: atom_id res chain seq x y z
N MET A 1 12.33 -3.83 2.91
CA MET A 1 13.36 -4.12 3.92
C MET A 1 14.26 -5.32 3.62
N SER A 2 13.73 -6.46 3.16
CA SER A 2 14.55 -7.66 2.93
C SER A 2 15.77 -7.47 2.01
N TYR A 3 15.72 -6.55 1.05
CA TYR A 3 16.88 -6.20 0.21
C TYR A 3 18.12 -5.80 1.02
N PHE A 4 17.96 -4.96 2.06
CA PHE A 4 19.06 -4.52 2.92
C PHE A 4 19.70 -5.72 3.62
N ALA A 5 18.89 -6.60 4.22
CA ALA A 5 19.37 -7.81 4.88
C ALA A 5 20.08 -8.76 3.91
N VAL A 6 19.56 -8.93 2.68
CA VAL A 6 20.17 -9.79 1.66
C VAL A 6 21.49 -9.22 1.15
N MET A 7 21.62 -7.90 0.97
CA MET A 7 22.89 -7.29 0.56
C MET A 7 23.97 -7.46 1.64
N LEU A 8 23.61 -7.30 2.92
CA LEU A 8 24.53 -7.57 4.02
C LEU A 8 24.93 -9.06 4.09
N ALA A 9 23.97 -9.97 3.98
CA ALA A 9 24.26 -11.41 3.94
C ALA A 9 25.14 -11.83 2.74
N ARG A 10 25.07 -11.09 1.63
CA ARG A 10 25.93 -11.27 0.44
C ARG A 10 27.27 -10.54 0.55
N LYS A 11 27.58 -9.92 1.69
CA LYS A 11 28.80 -9.12 1.91
C LYS A 11 28.93 -7.97 0.90
N GLN A 12 27.83 -7.28 0.62
CA GLN A 12 27.77 -6.09 -0.24
C GLN A 12 27.25 -4.84 0.52
N PRO A 13 27.84 -4.47 1.68
CA PRO A 13 27.43 -3.30 2.46
C PRO A 13 27.62 -1.97 1.70
N GLU A 14 28.58 -1.89 0.78
CA GLU A 14 28.87 -0.70 -0.01
C GLU A 14 27.69 -0.28 -0.90
N LYS A 15 26.88 -1.25 -1.37
CA LYS A 15 25.64 -0.98 -2.10
C LYS A 15 24.58 -0.25 -1.26
N LEU A 16 24.73 -0.27 0.06
CA LEU A 16 23.85 0.38 1.01
C LEU A 16 24.47 1.68 1.57
N GLY A 17 25.66 2.09 1.08
CA GLY A 17 26.42 3.20 1.66
C GLY A 17 26.98 2.89 3.05
N LEU A 18 27.22 1.61 3.34
CA LEU A 18 27.84 1.15 4.58
C LEU A 18 29.31 0.78 4.34
N THR A 19 30.13 0.91 5.37
CA THR A 19 31.57 0.62 5.32
C THR A 19 31.83 -0.87 5.15
N ALA A 20 32.60 -1.23 4.13
CA ALA A 20 32.90 -2.62 3.78
C ALA A 20 33.84 -3.33 4.77
N GLN A 21 34.63 -2.60 5.57
CA GLN A 21 35.48 -3.20 6.60
C GLN A 21 34.73 -3.60 7.88
N VAL A 22 33.47 -3.17 8.02
CA VAL A 22 32.63 -3.51 9.17
C VAL A 22 31.78 -4.72 8.81
N ASP A 23 31.80 -5.73 9.65
CA ASP A 23 30.82 -6.81 9.58
C ASP A 23 29.51 -6.28 10.16
N TRP A 24 28.45 -6.23 9.35
CA TRP A 24 27.18 -5.64 9.74
C TRP A 24 26.18 -6.73 10.04
N LEU A 25 25.56 -6.69 11.23
CA LEU A 25 24.46 -7.58 11.58
C LEU A 25 23.11 -6.98 11.14
N PRO A 26 22.42 -7.52 10.12
CA PRO A 26 21.06 -7.12 9.82
C PRO A 26 20.08 -7.68 10.86
N ILE A 27 19.35 -6.80 11.54
CA ILE A 27 18.24 -7.18 12.43
C ILE A 27 16.94 -6.75 11.76
N LEU A 28 16.25 -7.68 11.09
CA LEU A 28 14.99 -7.42 10.40
C LEU A 28 13.80 -7.88 11.23
N LEU A 29 12.99 -6.94 11.70
CA LEU A 29 11.79 -7.19 12.48
C LEU A 29 10.55 -6.64 11.77
N ARG A 30 9.51 -7.46 11.67
CA ARG A 30 8.16 -6.99 11.32
C ARG A 30 7.52 -6.42 12.57
N ILE A 31 7.09 -5.16 12.53
CA ILE A 31 6.54 -4.48 13.70
C ILE A 31 5.25 -5.16 14.18
N ARG A 32 4.45 -5.69 13.25
CA ARG A 32 3.27 -6.50 13.59
C ARG A 32 3.59 -7.74 14.44
N ASP A 33 4.74 -8.37 14.23
CA ASP A 33 5.09 -9.61 14.94
C ASP A 33 5.54 -9.28 16.37
N LEU A 34 6.27 -8.18 16.55
CA LEU A 34 6.59 -7.63 17.87
C LEU A 34 5.31 -7.23 18.64
N ALA A 35 4.33 -6.62 17.97
CA ALA A 35 3.07 -6.19 18.58
C ALA A 35 2.20 -7.34 19.10
N ARG A 36 2.44 -8.58 18.68
CA ARG A 36 1.71 -9.78 19.13
C ARG A 36 2.03 -10.16 20.57
N ILE A 37 3.24 -9.84 21.03
CA ILE A 37 3.74 -10.23 22.35
C ILE A 37 3.97 -8.95 23.15
N PRO A 38 2.89 -8.33 23.70
CA PRO A 38 2.95 -6.97 24.23
C PRO A 38 3.88 -6.79 25.42
N ASP A 39 4.30 -7.86 26.11
CA ASP A 39 5.15 -7.79 27.30
C ASP A 39 6.62 -8.14 27.02
N ILE A 40 6.97 -8.55 25.78
CA ILE A 40 8.35 -8.90 25.43
C ILE A 40 9.21 -7.66 25.18
N GLY A 41 10.48 -7.70 25.59
CA GLY A 41 11.51 -6.75 25.16
C GLY A 41 11.89 -6.99 23.69
N ILE A 42 12.44 -5.96 23.01
CA ILE A 42 12.88 -6.11 21.61
C ILE A 42 14.04 -7.10 21.50
N LEU A 43 14.99 -7.09 22.45
CA LEU A 43 16.09 -8.08 22.50
C LEU A 43 15.56 -9.50 22.65
N ASP A 44 14.74 -9.75 23.68
CA ASP A 44 14.15 -11.08 23.91
C ASP A 44 13.33 -11.55 22.70
N PHE A 45 12.66 -10.62 22.00
CA PHE A 45 11.94 -10.94 20.78
C PHE A 45 12.88 -11.38 19.65
N ILE A 46 14.00 -10.68 19.45
CA ILE A 46 15.01 -11.05 18.45
C ILE A 46 15.56 -12.45 18.76
N GLU A 47 15.89 -12.74 20.02
CA GLU A 47 16.38 -14.05 20.43
C GLU A 47 15.36 -15.16 20.19
N GLN A 48 14.10 -14.95 20.61
CA GLN A 48 13.03 -15.90 20.34
C GLN A 48 12.77 -16.09 18.85
N PHE A 49 12.86 -15.02 18.06
CA PHE A 49 12.72 -15.11 16.61
C PHE A 49 13.80 -15.99 15.99
N VAL A 50 15.06 -15.84 16.42
CA VAL A 50 16.15 -16.66 15.88
C VAL A 50 16.03 -18.13 16.30
N GLN A 51 15.67 -18.40 17.55
CA GLN A 51 15.49 -19.77 18.03
C GLN A 51 14.31 -20.47 17.36
N LYS A 52 13.13 -19.83 17.34
CA LYS A 52 11.88 -20.43 16.89
C LYS A 52 11.71 -20.40 15.38
N THR A 53 12.11 -19.31 14.73
CA THR A 53 11.87 -19.10 13.29
C THR A 53 13.04 -19.56 12.44
N LEU A 54 14.29 -19.28 12.85
CA LEU A 54 15.47 -19.67 12.08
C LEU A 54 16.03 -21.04 12.50
N GLY A 55 15.56 -21.61 13.60
CA GLY A 55 16.01 -22.92 14.09
C GLY A 55 17.44 -22.94 14.61
N ILE A 56 17.98 -21.77 14.99
CA ILE A 56 19.34 -21.67 15.54
C ILE A 56 19.27 -21.95 17.05
N ALA A 57 19.73 -23.13 17.45
CA ALA A 57 19.52 -23.66 18.80
C ALA A 57 20.37 -22.96 19.89
N VAL A 58 21.56 -22.46 19.56
CA VAL A 58 22.47 -21.83 20.53
C VAL A 58 23.12 -20.61 19.91
N LEU A 59 22.90 -19.45 20.53
CA LEU A 59 23.68 -18.23 20.32
C LEU A 59 24.61 -18.02 21.53
N PRO A 60 25.80 -17.42 21.33
CA PRO A 60 26.61 -16.95 22.45
C PRO A 60 25.79 -16.01 23.35
N VAL A 61 25.99 -16.11 24.67
CA VAL A 61 25.34 -15.20 25.62
C VAL A 61 25.70 -13.75 25.29
N GLY A 62 24.70 -12.88 25.20
CA GLY A 62 24.90 -11.48 24.86
C GLY A 62 25.26 -11.23 23.39
N PHE A 63 24.98 -12.18 22.48
CA PHE A 63 25.33 -12.06 21.06
C PHE A 63 24.79 -10.76 20.46
N PHE A 64 23.48 -10.49 20.60
CA PHE A 64 22.89 -9.28 20.00
C PHE A 64 23.37 -8.01 20.72
N GLU A 65 23.50 -8.05 22.04
CA GLU A 65 23.98 -6.93 22.84
C GLU A 65 25.40 -6.56 22.49
N HIS A 66 26.25 -7.52 22.14
CA HIS A 66 27.59 -7.25 21.63
C HIS A 66 27.52 -6.42 20.34
N TRP A 67 26.80 -6.89 19.33
CA TRP A 67 26.67 -6.18 18.04
C TRP A 67 26.03 -4.80 18.18
N LEU A 68 25.01 -4.70 19.04
CA LEU A 68 24.30 -3.45 19.31
C LEU A 68 25.15 -2.46 20.11
N LYS A 69 25.93 -2.91 21.11
CA LYS A 69 26.84 -2.01 21.85
C LYS A 69 27.99 -1.51 21.00
N GLU A 70 28.46 -2.34 20.05
CA GLU A 70 29.52 -2.00 19.11
C GLU A 70 29.05 -1.07 17.97
N GLY A 71 27.75 -0.79 17.85
CA GLY A 71 27.20 0.04 16.77
C GLY A 71 27.25 -0.64 15.39
N LYS A 72 27.39 -1.97 15.35
CA LYS A 72 27.59 -2.77 14.12
C LYS A 72 26.31 -3.48 13.67
N ALA A 73 25.15 -3.09 14.20
CA ALA A 73 23.86 -3.60 13.74
C ALA A 73 23.15 -2.61 12.81
N LEU A 74 22.51 -3.13 11.77
CA LEU A 74 21.51 -2.43 10.97
C LEU A 74 20.12 -2.91 11.37
N ILE A 75 19.39 -2.06 12.09
CA ILE A 75 18.07 -2.36 12.63
C ILE A 75 17.01 -1.96 11.60
N LEU A 76 16.20 -2.93 11.15
CA LEU A 76 15.20 -2.75 10.10
C LEU A 76 13.82 -3.08 10.69
N LEU A 77 13.01 -2.07 10.96
CA LEU A 77 11.67 -2.21 11.56
C LEU A 77 10.62 -1.97 10.47
N ASP A 78 9.98 -3.03 10.00
CA ASP A 78 9.11 -3.00 8.83
C ASP A 78 7.61 -2.97 9.21
N GLY A 79 6.89 -1.96 8.72
CA GLY A 79 5.43 -1.90 8.67
C GLY A 79 4.73 -1.47 9.96
N LEU A 80 4.97 -0.24 10.43
CA LEU A 80 4.31 0.29 11.65
C LEU A 80 2.78 0.40 11.49
N ASP A 81 2.29 0.69 10.28
CA ASP A 81 0.85 0.76 9.98
C ASP A 81 0.15 -0.60 10.02
N GLU A 82 0.90 -1.72 10.07
CA GLU A 82 0.32 -3.05 10.21
C GLU A 82 -0.19 -3.33 11.63
N VAL A 83 0.15 -2.48 12.60
CA VAL A 83 -0.48 -2.50 13.93
C VAL A 83 -1.76 -1.67 13.87
N ALA A 84 -2.90 -2.32 13.61
CA ALA A 84 -4.19 -1.66 13.39
C ALA A 84 -4.67 -0.84 14.60
N ASN A 85 -4.55 -1.37 15.82
CA ASN A 85 -5.00 -0.70 17.04
C ASN A 85 -4.09 0.49 17.42
N PRO A 86 -4.63 1.74 17.51
CA PRO A 86 -3.83 2.92 17.81
C PRO A 86 -3.07 2.87 19.15
N ALA A 87 -3.73 2.41 20.22
CA ALA A 87 -3.10 2.33 21.55
C ALA A 87 -1.97 1.29 21.60
N LYS A 88 -2.14 0.15 20.91
CA LYS A 88 -1.03 -0.81 20.74
C LYS A 88 0.12 -0.23 19.92
N ARG A 89 -0.20 0.54 18.87
CA ARG A 89 0.80 1.19 18.02
C ARG A 89 1.63 2.19 18.83
N GLU A 90 1.01 3.02 19.67
CA GLU A 90 1.72 3.96 20.56
C GLU A 90 2.67 3.22 21.52
N LYS A 91 2.18 2.17 22.20
CA LYS A 91 3.05 1.35 23.08
C LYS A 91 4.25 0.75 22.35
N ILE A 92 4.06 0.32 21.10
CA ILE A 92 5.16 -0.23 20.30
C ILE A 92 6.13 0.87 19.87
N VAL A 93 5.65 2.06 19.53
CA VAL A 93 6.51 3.23 19.26
C VAL A 93 7.37 3.55 20.48
N ASP A 94 6.78 3.59 21.68
CA ASP A 94 7.52 3.85 22.92
C ASP A 94 8.61 2.79 23.18
N LYS A 95 8.28 1.51 22.98
CA LYS A 95 9.27 0.42 23.08
C LYS A 95 10.41 0.58 22.08
N ILE A 96 10.10 0.92 20.83
CA ILE A 96 11.11 1.15 19.80
C ILE A 96 12.00 2.34 20.19
N ARG A 97 11.41 3.45 20.66
CA ARG A 97 12.17 4.62 21.13
C ARG A 97 13.11 4.27 22.28
N CYS A 98 12.63 3.54 23.29
CA CYS A 98 13.46 3.12 24.42
C CYS A 98 14.62 2.22 23.96
N PHE A 99 14.35 1.24 23.10
CA PHE A 99 15.38 0.34 22.57
C PHE A 99 16.43 1.06 21.73
N LEU A 100 16.02 1.94 20.83
CA LEU A 100 16.95 2.72 20.01
C LEU A 100 17.72 3.75 20.84
N GLY A 101 17.10 4.32 21.88
CA GLY A 101 17.74 5.20 22.85
C GLY A 101 18.80 4.50 23.71
N GLN A 102 18.67 3.19 23.95
CA GLN A 102 19.67 2.36 24.62
C GLN A 102 20.88 2.03 23.72
N PHE A 103 20.67 1.96 22.39
CA PHE A 103 21.66 1.49 21.41
C PHE A 103 21.92 2.51 20.30
N GLN A 104 22.26 3.76 20.68
CA GLN A 104 22.31 4.93 19.79
C GLN A 104 23.36 4.88 18.67
N GLN A 105 24.37 4.01 18.78
CA GLN A 105 25.43 3.89 17.77
C GLN A 105 24.99 3.11 16.51
N ASN A 106 23.83 2.45 16.55
CA ASN A 106 23.34 1.63 15.44
C ASN A 106 22.51 2.45 14.46
N ARG A 107 22.49 2.01 13.21
CA ARG A 107 21.60 2.58 12.19
C ARG A 107 20.25 1.88 12.25
N ALA A 108 19.17 2.64 12.27
CA ALA A 108 17.81 2.11 12.25
C ALA A 108 17.01 2.67 11.07
N ILE A 109 16.19 1.83 10.45
CA ILE A 109 15.21 2.26 9.44
C ILE A 109 13.83 1.73 9.83
N ILE A 110 12.84 2.62 9.88
CA ILE A 110 11.46 2.33 10.24
C ILE A 110 10.57 2.65 9.04
N THR A 111 9.65 1.75 8.69
CA THR A 111 8.69 2.00 7.59
C THR A 111 7.26 2.08 8.10
N SER A 112 6.46 2.91 7.46
CA SER A 112 5.02 3.01 7.68
C SER A 112 4.33 3.56 6.44
N ARG A 113 3.08 3.15 6.21
CA ARG A 113 2.20 3.90 5.30
C ARG A 113 1.79 5.25 5.91
N PRO A 114 1.49 6.27 5.08
CA PRO A 114 1.12 7.61 5.55
C PRO A 114 -0.16 7.62 6.39
N ALA A 115 -1.17 6.83 5.99
CA ALA A 115 -2.47 6.79 6.66
C ALA A 115 -2.40 6.34 8.13
N GLY A 116 -1.34 5.62 8.55
CA GLY A 116 -1.17 5.12 9.92
C GLY A 116 -0.07 5.80 10.75
N TYR A 117 0.67 6.74 10.15
CA TYR A 117 1.85 7.35 10.75
C TYR A 117 1.55 8.74 11.30
N ARG A 118 2.02 9.04 12.52
CA ARG A 118 2.03 10.40 13.06
C ARG A 118 3.46 10.90 13.23
N ARG A 119 3.70 12.16 12.86
CA ARG A 119 5.04 12.78 12.92
C ARG A 119 5.58 12.94 14.34
N ASP A 120 4.74 12.88 15.36
CA ASP A 120 5.14 12.92 16.77
C ASP A 120 5.63 11.56 17.30
N PHE A 121 5.46 10.46 16.55
CA PHE A 121 5.99 9.16 16.96
C PHE A 121 7.51 9.14 17.08
N PHE A 122 8.19 9.78 16.14
CA PHE A 122 9.64 9.91 16.14
C PHE A 122 10.00 11.36 15.84
N HIS A 123 10.81 12.01 16.66
CA HIS A 123 11.18 13.41 16.42
C HIS A 123 12.15 13.52 15.24
N THR A 124 11.93 14.46 14.32
CA THR A 124 12.74 14.62 13.10
C THR A 124 14.23 14.87 13.37
N THR A 125 14.55 15.43 14.54
CA THR A 125 15.93 15.69 14.98
C THR A 125 16.71 14.41 15.24
N GLU A 126 16.04 13.36 15.74
CA GLU A 126 16.63 12.05 16.03
C GLU A 126 16.41 11.07 14.86
N PHE A 127 15.26 11.19 14.20
CA PHE A 127 14.80 10.30 13.14
C PHE A 127 14.31 11.13 11.94
N PRO A 128 15.19 11.42 10.98
CA PRO A 128 14.81 12.12 9.75
C PRO A 128 13.72 11.35 8.99
N HIS A 129 12.74 12.08 8.46
CA HIS A 129 11.60 11.50 7.76
C HIS A 129 11.77 11.60 6.26
N TYR A 130 11.62 10.47 5.56
CA TYR A 130 11.72 10.41 4.11
C TYR A 130 10.45 9.84 3.48
N TRP A 131 10.12 10.33 2.29
CA TRP A 131 9.04 9.82 1.47
C TRP A 131 9.60 8.96 0.36
N LEU A 132 9.13 7.71 0.25
CA LEU A 132 9.51 6.85 -0.86
C LEU A 132 8.80 7.36 -2.13
N GLN A 133 9.60 7.82 -3.08
CA GLN A 133 9.10 8.35 -4.34
C GLN A 133 8.63 7.24 -5.28
N LYS A 134 7.75 7.62 -6.20
CA LYS A 134 7.35 6.82 -7.35
C LYS A 134 8.57 6.48 -8.21
N PHE A 135 8.52 5.35 -8.94
CA PHE A 135 9.53 5.05 -9.95
C PHE A 135 9.44 6.06 -11.10
N ASP A 136 10.60 6.59 -11.47
CA ASP A 136 10.81 7.31 -12.73
C ASP A 136 10.99 6.31 -13.88
N GLN A 137 11.14 6.84 -15.10
CA GLN A 137 11.33 6.02 -16.29
C GLN A 137 12.55 5.12 -16.21
N GLU A 138 13.68 5.63 -15.69
CA GLU A 138 14.92 4.85 -15.59
C GLU A 138 14.74 3.62 -14.69
N ARG A 139 14.09 3.78 -13.53
CA ARG A 139 13.79 2.69 -12.60
C ARG A 139 12.78 1.70 -13.17
N ILE A 140 11.78 2.19 -13.92
CA ILE A 140 10.84 1.31 -14.64
C ILE A 140 11.61 0.46 -15.67
N GLN A 141 12.48 1.06 -16.48
CA GLN A 141 13.28 0.34 -17.47
C GLN A 141 14.22 -0.68 -16.83
N LEU A 142 14.88 -0.31 -15.74
CA LEU A 142 15.72 -1.23 -14.98
C LEU A 142 14.91 -2.41 -14.42
N PHE A 143 13.70 -2.15 -13.92
CA PHE A 143 12.81 -3.21 -13.46
C PHE A 143 12.45 -4.18 -14.60
N ILE A 144 12.03 -3.67 -15.76
CA ILE A 144 11.62 -4.48 -16.92
C ILE A 144 12.78 -5.39 -17.35
N GLU A 145 13.99 -4.82 -17.43
CA GLU A 145 15.21 -5.54 -17.80
C GLU A 145 15.48 -6.72 -16.85
N GLN A 146 15.57 -6.43 -15.54
CA GLN A 146 15.89 -7.42 -14.52
C GLN A 146 14.79 -8.47 -14.37
N TRP A 147 13.52 -8.04 -14.43
CA TRP A 147 12.37 -8.92 -14.26
C TRP A 147 12.33 -10.01 -15.34
N TYR A 148 12.39 -9.64 -16.62
CA TYR A 148 12.32 -10.61 -17.71
C TYR A 148 13.58 -11.47 -17.82
N ASN A 149 14.78 -10.90 -17.61
CA ASN A 149 16.02 -11.68 -17.56
C ASN A 149 16.01 -12.74 -16.45
N SER A 150 15.39 -12.45 -15.31
CA SER A 150 15.30 -13.40 -14.20
C SER A 150 14.26 -14.52 -14.41
N ARG A 151 13.28 -14.32 -15.31
CA ARG A 151 12.10 -15.18 -15.46
C ARG A 151 12.08 -15.99 -16.77
N ILE A 152 12.84 -15.55 -17.76
CA ILE A 152 12.89 -16.14 -19.11
C ILE A 152 14.34 -16.53 -19.40
N ARG A 153 14.56 -17.82 -19.70
CA ARG A 153 15.91 -18.35 -19.94
C ARG A 153 16.44 -18.00 -21.33
N ASP A 154 15.58 -17.97 -22.35
CA ASP A 154 15.98 -17.57 -23.71
C ASP A 154 16.12 -16.04 -23.79
N PRO A 155 17.32 -15.50 -24.06
CA PRO A 155 17.53 -14.06 -24.19
C PRO A 155 16.69 -13.42 -25.30
N LYS A 156 16.42 -14.13 -26.41
CA LYS A 156 15.62 -13.58 -27.51
C LYS A 156 14.16 -13.43 -27.13
N GLU A 157 13.59 -14.45 -26.50
CA GLU A 157 12.23 -14.38 -25.94
C GLU A 157 12.15 -13.30 -24.85
N ALA A 158 13.13 -13.23 -23.95
CA ALA A 158 13.18 -12.20 -22.92
C ALA A 158 13.18 -10.80 -23.54
N GLN A 159 13.97 -10.57 -24.58
CA GLN A 159 14.02 -9.29 -25.29
C GLN A 159 12.68 -8.91 -25.90
N ARG A 160 11.98 -9.85 -26.56
CA ARG A 160 10.64 -9.60 -27.12
C ARG A 160 9.63 -9.14 -26.07
N PHE A 161 9.63 -9.76 -24.89
CA PHE A 161 8.72 -9.36 -23.80
C PHE A 161 9.05 -7.99 -23.21
N LYS A 162 10.35 -7.64 -23.13
CA LYS A 162 10.76 -6.30 -22.68
C LYS A 162 10.28 -5.24 -23.66
N ASP A 163 10.54 -5.43 -24.94
CA ASP A 163 10.20 -4.44 -25.98
C ASP A 163 8.68 -4.28 -26.10
N SER A 164 7.93 -5.39 -26.05
CA SER A 164 6.47 -5.34 -26.04
C SER A 164 5.90 -4.63 -24.80
N LEU A 165 6.47 -4.83 -23.61
CA LEU A 165 6.00 -4.10 -22.43
C LEU A 165 6.35 -2.61 -22.50
N ARG A 166 7.54 -2.27 -23.04
CA ARG A 166 7.95 -0.87 -23.26
C ARG A 166 6.97 -0.15 -24.18
N GLU A 167 6.66 -0.75 -25.32
CA GLU A 167 5.69 -0.23 -26.28
C GLU A 167 4.33 0.02 -25.61
N VAL A 168 3.82 -0.92 -24.81
CA VAL A 168 2.55 -0.73 -24.09
C VAL A 168 2.62 0.42 -23.07
N LEU A 169 3.75 0.60 -22.37
CA LEU A 169 3.91 1.71 -21.42
C LEU A 169 4.09 3.06 -22.11
N GLU A 170 4.65 3.10 -23.33
CA GLU A 170 4.79 4.30 -24.13
C GLU A 170 3.45 4.72 -24.76
N GLU A 171 2.68 3.77 -25.30
CA GLU A 171 1.40 4.05 -25.95
C GLU A 171 0.25 4.31 -24.96
N GLN A 172 0.33 3.73 -23.76
CA GLN A 172 -0.77 3.79 -22.79
C GLN A 172 -0.37 4.55 -21.54
N GLU A 173 -0.51 5.87 -21.59
CA GLU A 173 -0.17 6.79 -20.49
C GLU A 173 -0.77 6.36 -19.13
N ARG A 174 -2.03 5.88 -19.12
CA ARG A 174 -2.67 5.43 -17.88
C ARG A 174 -1.99 4.20 -17.27
N ILE A 175 -1.47 3.28 -18.08
CA ILE A 175 -0.71 2.11 -17.59
C ILE A 175 0.67 2.56 -17.10
N GLN A 176 1.31 3.48 -17.82
CA GLN A 176 2.59 4.08 -17.42
C GLN A 176 2.54 4.70 -16.02
N LEU A 177 1.46 5.42 -15.70
CA LEU A 177 1.25 5.97 -14.36
C LEU A 177 1.16 4.91 -13.27
N LEU A 178 0.43 3.83 -13.55
CA LEU A 178 0.28 2.72 -12.61
C LEU A 178 1.64 2.02 -12.43
N ALA A 179 2.43 1.89 -13.49
CA ALA A 179 3.78 1.34 -13.46
C ALA A 179 4.79 2.15 -12.62
N GLN A 180 4.50 3.42 -12.30
CA GLN A 180 5.32 4.18 -11.35
C GLN A 180 5.23 3.62 -9.92
N ASN A 181 4.17 2.86 -9.59
CA ASN A 181 4.11 2.10 -8.35
C ASN A 181 4.77 0.72 -8.57
N PRO A 182 5.86 0.38 -7.85
CA PRO A 182 6.63 -0.85 -8.10
C PRO A 182 5.80 -2.14 -8.00
N LEU A 183 4.81 -2.16 -7.12
CA LEU A 183 3.92 -3.31 -6.97
C LEU A 183 2.98 -3.45 -8.18
N LEU A 184 2.41 -2.33 -8.63
CA LEU A 184 1.55 -2.34 -9.81
C LEU A 184 2.34 -2.66 -11.07
N LEU A 185 3.59 -2.19 -11.19
CA LEU A 185 4.49 -2.61 -12.26
C LEU A 185 4.76 -4.12 -12.23
N THR A 186 4.95 -4.70 -11.05
CA THR A 186 5.09 -6.16 -10.89
C THR A 186 3.83 -6.89 -11.35
N ILE A 187 2.64 -6.38 -11.00
CA ILE A 187 1.35 -6.93 -11.44
C ILE A 187 1.17 -6.78 -12.96
N ILE A 188 1.51 -5.63 -13.52
CA ILE A 188 1.47 -5.35 -14.95
C ILE A 188 2.36 -6.35 -15.69
N ALA A 189 3.63 -6.50 -15.28
CA ALA A 189 4.56 -7.44 -15.90
C ALA A 189 4.11 -8.91 -15.73
N LEU A 190 3.45 -9.24 -14.61
CA LEU A 190 2.84 -10.55 -14.38
C LEU A 190 1.69 -10.82 -15.36
N ILE A 191 0.75 -9.89 -15.52
CA ILE A 191 -0.41 -10.04 -16.41
C ILE A 191 0.05 -10.06 -17.87
N HIS A 192 0.92 -9.12 -18.26
CA HIS A 192 1.46 -8.96 -19.62
C HIS A 192 2.09 -10.25 -20.14
N ARG A 193 2.74 -11.02 -19.28
CA ARG A 193 3.34 -12.30 -19.68
C ARG A 193 2.31 -13.31 -20.21
N TYR A 194 1.07 -13.24 -19.74
CA TYR A 194 0.05 -14.24 -20.04
C TYR A 194 -1.08 -13.70 -20.91
N GLU A 195 -1.15 -12.38 -21.11
CA GLU A 195 -2.30 -11.72 -21.70
C GLU A 195 -1.89 -10.52 -22.57
N ALA A 196 -2.59 -10.34 -23.69
CA ALA A 196 -2.32 -9.25 -24.62
C ALA A 196 -2.84 -7.89 -24.16
N TYR A 197 -3.80 -7.84 -23.22
CA TYR A 197 -4.48 -6.59 -22.81
C TYR A 197 -4.23 -6.26 -21.34
N LEU A 198 -3.78 -5.03 -21.08
CA LEU A 198 -3.58 -4.50 -19.73
C LEU A 198 -4.71 -3.54 -19.31
N PRO A 199 -5.38 -3.81 -18.18
CA PRO A 199 -6.39 -2.90 -17.65
C PRO A 199 -5.84 -1.54 -17.20
N ARG A 200 -6.54 -0.46 -17.59
CA ARG A 200 -6.21 0.94 -17.25
C ARG A 200 -6.62 1.40 -15.85
N LYS A 201 -7.33 0.56 -15.09
CA LYS A 201 -7.79 0.89 -13.73
C LYS A 201 -7.07 0.02 -12.71
N ARG A 202 -6.62 0.63 -11.60
CA ARG A 202 -5.91 -0.03 -10.50
C ARG A 202 -6.65 -1.27 -9.99
N TYR A 203 -7.95 -1.15 -9.69
CA TYR A 203 -8.73 -2.29 -9.22
C TYR A 203 -8.85 -3.42 -10.26
N LYS A 204 -8.87 -3.09 -11.56
CA LYS A 204 -8.92 -4.10 -12.63
C LYS A 204 -7.59 -4.83 -12.80
N LEU A 205 -6.45 -4.18 -12.51
CA LEU A 205 -5.17 -4.86 -12.43
C LEU A 205 -5.16 -5.88 -11.28
N TYR A 206 -5.71 -5.53 -10.11
CA TYR A 206 -5.85 -6.49 -9.01
C TYR A 206 -6.82 -7.63 -9.36
N ASP A 207 -7.99 -7.33 -9.94
CA ASP A 207 -8.94 -8.34 -10.43
C ASP A 207 -8.23 -9.34 -11.35
N ARG A 208 -7.49 -8.80 -12.33
CA ARG A 208 -6.81 -9.64 -13.30
C ARG A 208 -5.68 -10.42 -12.68
N ALA A 209 -4.84 -9.81 -11.85
CA ALA A 209 -3.77 -10.51 -11.13
C ALA A 209 -4.31 -11.65 -10.27
N VAL A 210 -5.37 -11.41 -9.49
CA VAL A 210 -6.02 -12.45 -8.69
C VAL A 210 -6.49 -13.58 -9.59
N LYS A 211 -7.20 -13.28 -10.68
CA LYS A 211 -7.64 -14.29 -11.64
C LYS A 211 -6.47 -15.04 -12.26
N THR A 212 -5.44 -14.35 -12.75
CA THR A 212 -4.23 -14.93 -13.36
C THR A 212 -3.53 -15.89 -12.39
N LEU A 213 -3.35 -15.48 -11.13
CA LEU A 213 -2.76 -16.31 -10.06
C LEU A 213 -3.66 -17.50 -9.70
N LEU A 214 -4.98 -17.32 -9.75
CA LEU A 214 -6.00 -18.36 -9.58
C LEU A 214 -6.36 -19.12 -10.87
N THR A 215 -5.69 -18.91 -12.03
CA THR A 215 -5.94 -19.66 -13.28
C THR A 215 -4.74 -20.36 -13.85
N ASN A 216 -3.57 -19.72 -13.81
CA ASN A 216 -2.36 -20.24 -14.45
C ASN A 216 -1.76 -21.44 -13.71
N TRP A 217 -2.44 -21.93 -12.67
CA TRP A 217 -2.17 -23.19 -11.98
C TRP A 217 -2.49 -24.43 -12.84
N GLU A 218 -3.43 -24.35 -13.80
CA GLU A 218 -3.84 -25.52 -14.60
C GLU A 218 -2.82 -25.92 -15.67
N LYS A 219 -2.00 -24.99 -16.17
CA LYS A 219 -1.04 -25.27 -17.25
C LYS A 219 0.23 -25.99 -16.79
N ARG A 220 0.43 -26.14 -15.47
CA ARG A 220 1.50 -26.96 -14.87
C ARG A 220 0.97 -28.36 -14.49
N LYS A 221 0.12 -28.94 -15.34
CA LYS A 221 -0.65 -30.17 -15.08
C LYS A 221 0.15 -31.47 -15.16
N ASP A 222 1.43 -31.44 -15.50
CA ASP A 222 2.23 -32.67 -15.66
C ASP A 222 2.77 -33.27 -14.34
N VAL A 223 2.44 -32.71 -13.17
CA VAL A 223 2.94 -33.22 -11.89
C VAL A 223 1.86 -33.12 -10.80
N ASP A 224 1.44 -34.29 -10.30
CA ASP A 224 0.62 -34.58 -9.10
C ASP A 224 -0.91 -34.73 -9.24
N GLU A 225 -1.34 -36.00 -9.27
CA GLU A 225 -2.72 -36.47 -9.09
C GLU A 225 -3.27 -36.31 -7.64
N HIS A 226 -2.43 -35.97 -6.66
CA HIS A 226 -2.76 -36.03 -5.23
C HIS A 226 -3.46 -34.78 -4.63
N TRP A 227 -3.66 -33.71 -5.40
CA TRP A 227 -4.06 -32.39 -4.87
C TRP A 227 -5.39 -31.86 -5.42
N GLN A 228 -6.33 -32.75 -5.74
CA GLN A 228 -7.64 -32.36 -6.23
C GLN A 228 -8.55 -31.91 -5.08
N LEU A 229 -9.16 -30.74 -5.25
CA LEU A 229 -10.28 -30.30 -4.43
C LEU A 229 -11.48 -31.19 -4.75
N GLU A 230 -12.15 -31.70 -3.73
CA GLU A 230 -13.23 -32.68 -3.89
C GLU A 230 -14.60 -32.01 -4.02
N TYR A 231 -14.77 -30.83 -3.42
CA TYR A 231 -16.06 -30.15 -3.35
C TYR A 231 -16.02 -28.73 -3.94
N LEU A 232 -14.84 -28.13 -4.03
CA LEU A 232 -14.66 -26.76 -4.50
C LEU A 232 -14.34 -26.69 -5.99
N THR A 233 -15.12 -25.88 -6.69
CA THR A 233 -14.88 -25.43 -8.06
C THR A 233 -13.96 -24.21 -8.06
N ARG A 234 -13.52 -23.81 -9.25
CA ARG A 234 -12.71 -22.60 -9.44
C ARG A 234 -13.42 -21.32 -8.96
N ASP A 235 -14.71 -21.17 -9.25
CA ASP A 235 -15.48 -20.00 -8.82
C ASP A 235 -15.62 -19.95 -7.29
N ASP A 236 -15.64 -21.12 -6.64
CA ASP A 236 -15.63 -21.19 -5.18
C ASP A 236 -14.30 -20.68 -4.60
N LEU A 237 -13.17 -20.87 -5.30
CA LEU A 237 -11.87 -20.38 -4.83
C LEU A 237 -11.85 -18.86 -4.70
N GLU A 238 -12.23 -18.16 -5.76
CA GLU A 238 -12.27 -16.70 -5.76
C GLU A 238 -13.26 -16.20 -4.70
N ARG A 239 -14.45 -16.82 -4.61
CA ARG A 239 -15.45 -16.49 -3.59
C ARG A 239 -14.89 -16.65 -2.17
N LEU A 240 -14.22 -17.77 -1.88
CA LEU A 240 -13.64 -18.06 -0.56
C LEU A 240 -12.50 -17.09 -0.24
N MET A 241 -11.65 -16.76 -1.21
CA MET A 241 -10.58 -15.78 -1.05
C MET A 241 -11.12 -14.39 -0.69
N LYS A 242 -12.22 -13.95 -1.31
CA LYS A 242 -12.92 -12.70 -0.96
C LYS A 242 -13.45 -12.72 0.48
N ARG A 243 -14.19 -13.77 0.86
CA ARG A 243 -14.69 -13.93 2.25
C ARG A 243 -13.56 -13.94 3.26
N LEU A 244 -12.50 -14.66 2.94
CA LEU A 244 -11.36 -14.83 3.80
C LEU A 244 -10.64 -13.50 4.01
N ALA A 245 -10.31 -12.78 2.93
CA ALA A 245 -9.67 -11.47 3.00
C ALA A 245 -10.46 -10.48 3.86
N TYR A 246 -11.78 -10.40 3.66
CA TYR A 246 -12.65 -9.54 4.48
C TYR A 246 -12.66 -9.95 5.94
N TRP A 247 -12.82 -11.25 6.24
CA TRP A 247 -12.82 -11.74 7.61
C TRP A 247 -11.51 -11.43 8.34
N ILE A 248 -10.38 -11.66 7.67
CA ILE A 248 -9.04 -11.35 8.18
C ILE A 248 -8.93 -9.86 8.46
N HIS A 249 -9.33 -9.03 7.50
CA HIS A 249 -9.24 -7.58 7.63
C HIS A 249 -10.03 -7.07 8.84
N CYS A 250 -11.23 -7.62 9.09
CA CYS A 250 -12.03 -7.31 10.29
C CYS A 250 -11.37 -7.70 11.62
N GLN A 251 -10.41 -8.64 11.64
CA GLN A 251 -9.69 -8.97 12.88
C GLN A 251 -8.73 -7.84 13.33
N GLY A 252 -8.46 -6.85 12.47
CA GLY A 252 -7.66 -5.68 12.84
C GLY A 252 -8.34 -4.79 13.88
N ASP A 253 -9.67 -4.79 13.92
CA ASP A 253 -10.47 -3.91 14.80
C ASP A 253 -10.80 -4.55 16.16
N THR A 254 -10.66 -5.87 16.30
CA THR A 254 -11.05 -6.59 17.53
C THR A 254 -10.03 -6.44 18.68
N GLY A 255 -8.90 -5.77 18.44
CA GLY A 255 -7.83 -5.69 19.42
C GLY A 255 -7.14 -7.04 19.64
N ASP A 256 -7.38 -8.04 18.80
CA ASP A 256 -6.70 -9.33 18.84
C ASP A 256 -5.21 -9.19 18.54
N LYS A 257 -4.43 -10.21 18.89
CA LYS A 257 -2.96 -10.24 18.70
C LYS A 257 -2.56 -10.12 17.22
N GLU A 258 -3.45 -10.49 16.30
CA GLU A 258 -3.16 -10.79 14.89
C GLU A 258 -3.25 -9.58 13.91
N GLY A 259 -3.65 -8.39 14.38
CA GLY A 259 -3.51 -7.12 13.65
C GLY A 259 -4.25 -7.02 12.30
N GLY A 260 -5.14 -7.97 12.00
CA GLY A 260 -5.91 -8.00 10.75
C GLY A 260 -5.08 -8.29 9.50
N THR A 261 -3.91 -8.93 9.63
CA THR A 261 -3.04 -9.31 8.50
C THR A 261 -2.48 -10.74 8.63
N LEU A 262 -2.23 -11.19 9.86
CA LEU A 262 -1.69 -12.53 10.16
C LEU A 262 -2.80 -13.39 10.79
N ILE A 263 -2.84 -14.70 10.55
CA ILE A 263 -3.86 -15.59 11.13
C ILE A 263 -3.23 -16.91 11.53
N ASP A 264 -3.56 -17.38 12.73
CA ASP A 264 -3.24 -18.73 13.17
C ASP A 264 -3.83 -19.81 12.24
N ARG A 265 -3.04 -20.84 11.93
CA ARG A 265 -3.40 -21.92 11.00
C ARG A 265 -4.69 -22.65 11.39
N ASP A 266 -4.86 -22.97 12.66
CA ASP A 266 -6.04 -23.71 13.12
C ASP A 266 -7.29 -22.84 13.12
N LYS A 267 -7.16 -21.56 13.51
CA LYS A 267 -8.25 -20.58 13.36
C LYS A 267 -8.64 -20.42 11.90
N LEU A 268 -7.65 -20.34 11.01
CA LEU A 268 -7.84 -20.20 9.57
C LEU A 268 -8.58 -21.41 9.00
N ILE A 269 -8.10 -22.63 9.26
CA ILE A 269 -8.75 -23.88 8.84
C ILE A 269 -10.17 -23.95 9.42
N SER A 270 -10.36 -23.63 10.70
CA SER A 270 -11.69 -23.64 11.31
C SER A 270 -12.63 -22.64 10.65
N LYS A 271 -12.16 -21.45 10.29
CA LYS A 271 -13.00 -20.43 9.66
C LYS A 271 -13.33 -20.80 8.22
N LEU A 272 -12.34 -21.25 7.45
CA LEU A 272 -12.54 -21.74 6.09
C LEU A 272 -13.49 -22.93 6.07
N GLY A 273 -13.33 -23.90 6.97
CA GLY A 273 -14.25 -25.04 7.10
C GLY A 273 -15.68 -24.60 7.35
N LYS A 274 -15.92 -23.57 8.18
CA LYS A 274 -17.27 -22.99 8.36
C LYS A 274 -17.81 -22.33 7.10
N PHE A 275 -16.96 -21.65 6.32
CA PHE A 275 -17.37 -21.06 5.05
C PHE A 275 -17.73 -22.13 4.01
N ILE A 276 -16.91 -23.18 3.90
CA ILE A 276 -17.10 -24.30 2.97
C ILE A 276 -18.35 -25.09 3.36
N ALA A 277 -18.50 -25.46 4.64
CA ALA A 277 -19.66 -26.19 5.14
C ALA A 277 -20.97 -25.45 4.80
N LYS A 278 -21.01 -24.13 5.03
CA LYS A 278 -22.19 -23.32 4.69
C LYS A 278 -22.45 -23.25 3.18
N GLN A 279 -21.40 -23.11 2.36
CA GLN A 279 -21.52 -22.93 0.92
C GLN A 279 -21.86 -24.23 0.18
N LYS A 280 -21.33 -25.36 0.64
CA LYS A 280 -21.45 -26.67 0.01
C LYS A 280 -22.38 -27.63 0.75
N GLN A 281 -22.96 -27.19 1.87
CA GLN A 281 -23.86 -27.99 2.72
C GLN A 281 -23.20 -29.30 3.16
N LEU A 282 -21.95 -29.21 3.61
CA LEU A 282 -21.13 -30.33 4.04
C LEU A 282 -21.07 -30.42 5.56
N GLU A 283 -20.81 -31.63 6.06
CA GLU A 283 -20.44 -31.82 7.45
C GLU A 283 -19.13 -31.10 7.78
N LEU A 284 -19.02 -30.59 9.02
CA LEU A 284 -17.87 -29.76 9.42
C LEU A 284 -16.53 -30.48 9.29
N TYR A 285 -16.49 -31.80 9.47
CA TYR A 285 -15.26 -32.57 9.33
C TYR A 285 -14.79 -32.63 7.86
N GLN A 286 -15.70 -32.89 6.91
CA GLN A 286 -15.40 -32.88 5.47
C GLN A 286 -14.95 -31.50 5.01
N ALA A 287 -15.67 -30.46 5.45
CA ALA A 287 -15.35 -29.08 5.11
C ALA A 287 -14.00 -28.62 5.67
N LYS A 288 -13.58 -29.14 6.84
CA LYS A 288 -12.23 -28.86 7.39
C LYS A 288 -11.13 -29.56 6.58
N GLU A 289 -11.33 -30.79 6.14
CA GLU A 289 -10.36 -31.46 5.27
C GLU A 289 -10.25 -30.75 3.92
N GLU A 290 -11.38 -30.34 3.33
CA GLU A 290 -11.39 -29.53 2.11
C GLU A 290 -10.72 -28.16 2.33
N ALA A 291 -10.88 -27.54 3.50
CA ALA A 291 -10.17 -26.31 3.86
C ALA A 291 -8.65 -26.49 3.90
N LYS A 292 -8.15 -27.64 4.40
CA LYS A 292 -6.71 -27.96 4.38
C LYS A 292 -6.20 -28.10 2.95
N ARG A 293 -6.93 -28.83 2.09
CA ARG A 293 -6.59 -28.97 0.65
C ARG A 293 -6.58 -27.60 -0.05
N PHE A 294 -7.57 -26.76 0.24
CA PHE A 294 -7.63 -25.38 -0.24
C PHE A 294 -6.40 -24.56 0.16
N LEU A 295 -6.02 -24.57 1.44
CA LEU A 295 -4.86 -23.82 1.92
C LEU A 295 -3.57 -24.28 1.25
N GLN A 296 -3.38 -25.59 1.15
CA GLN A 296 -2.21 -26.16 0.50
C GLN A 296 -2.14 -25.79 -0.99
N LEU A 297 -3.29 -25.77 -1.68
CA LEU A 297 -3.38 -25.30 -3.07
C LEU A 297 -2.99 -23.83 -3.20
N VAL A 298 -3.56 -22.95 -2.36
CA VAL A 298 -3.31 -21.50 -2.43
C VAL A 298 -1.84 -21.17 -2.08
N GLN A 299 -1.26 -21.85 -1.09
CA GLN A 299 0.13 -21.69 -0.68
C GLN A 299 1.12 -22.13 -1.77
N ASN A 300 0.94 -23.34 -2.31
CA ASN A 300 1.93 -23.92 -3.22
C ASN A 300 1.84 -23.40 -4.65
N ARG A 301 0.66 -22.94 -5.10
CA ARG A 301 0.40 -22.69 -6.53
C ARG A 301 -0.07 -21.27 -6.85
N ALA A 302 -0.96 -20.70 -6.04
CA ALA A 302 -1.49 -19.35 -6.30
C ALA A 302 -0.57 -18.26 -5.74
N GLY A 303 0.15 -18.53 -4.64
CA GLY A 303 1.05 -17.57 -4.00
C GLY A 303 0.33 -16.28 -3.55
N LEU A 304 -0.98 -16.36 -3.27
CA LEU A 304 -1.78 -15.24 -2.76
C LEU A 304 -1.80 -15.23 -1.23
N LEU A 305 -1.74 -16.39 -0.60
CA LEU A 305 -1.72 -16.59 0.85
C LEU A 305 -0.57 -17.54 1.18
N ASN A 306 0.36 -17.10 2.03
CA ASN A 306 1.53 -17.88 2.41
C ASN A 306 1.63 -18.02 3.93
N GLU A 307 2.30 -19.08 4.34
CA GLU A 307 2.76 -19.24 5.70
C GLU A 307 3.83 -18.18 6.04
N GLN A 308 3.79 -17.64 7.25
CA GLN A 308 4.63 -16.57 7.77
C GLN A 308 5.07 -16.93 9.20
N GLY A 309 6.20 -17.63 9.32
CA GLY A 309 6.65 -18.22 10.59
C GLY A 309 6.06 -19.63 10.80
N GLN A 310 6.08 -20.14 12.03
CA GLN A 310 5.47 -21.44 12.37
C GLN A 310 3.96 -21.25 12.64
N ASP A 311 3.11 -21.88 11.82
CA ASP A 311 1.65 -21.96 11.99
C ASP A 311 0.84 -20.65 11.83
N TYR A 312 1.39 -19.67 11.11
CA TYR A 312 0.65 -18.45 10.78
C TYR A 312 0.58 -18.23 9.27
N TYR A 313 -0.52 -17.66 8.79
CA TYR A 313 -0.73 -17.33 7.39
C TYR A 313 -0.98 -15.83 7.22
N ALA A 314 -0.56 -15.30 6.08
CA ALA A 314 -0.92 -13.95 5.65
C ALA A 314 -1.02 -13.87 4.13
N PHE A 315 -1.70 -12.84 3.63
CA PHE A 315 -1.61 -12.52 2.21
C PHE A 315 -0.20 -12.11 1.86
N VAL A 316 0.29 -12.54 0.70
CA VAL A 316 1.65 -12.22 0.23
C VAL A 316 1.86 -10.71 0.13
N HIS A 317 0.78 -9.97 -0.17
CA HIS A 317 0.79 -8.53 -0.04
C HIS A 317 -0.55 -8.03 0.51
N LYS A 318 -0.48 -7.07 1.46
CA LYS A 318 -1.65 -6.44 2.10
C LYS A 318 -2.63 -5.86 1.08
N THR A 319 -2.17 -5.37 -0.06
CA THR A 319 -3.06 -4.83 -1.11
C THR A 319 -3.95 -5.88 -1.77
N PHE A 320 -3.54 -7.15 -1.86
CA PHE A 320 -4.42 -8.20 -2.36
C PHE A 320 -5.53 -8.50 -1.35
N GLN A 321 -5.19 -8.53 -0.06
CA GLN A 321 -6.18 -8.60 1.00
C GLN A 321 -7.15 -7.42 0.93
N GLU A 322 -6.65 -6.19 0.77
CA GLU A 322 -7.47 -4.98 0.71
C GLU A 322 -8.43 -4.99 -0.48
N TYR A 323 -7.94 -5.40 -1.66
CA TYR A 323 -8.76 -5.58 -2.86
C TYR A 323 -9.84 -6.66 -2.68
N LEU A 324 -9.46 -7.85 -2.21
CA LEU A 324 -10.41 -8.95 -2.00
C LEU A 324 -11.44 -8.64 -0.90
N ALA A 325 -11.07 -7.86 0.12
CA ALA A 325 -11.99 -7.37 1.13
C ALA A 325 -12.99 -6.37 0.53
N ALA A 326 -12.55 -5.47 -0.35
CA ALA A 326 -13.42 -4.56 -1.07
C ALA A 326 -14.44 -5.32 -1.94
N GLU A 327 -13.97 -6.35 -2.64
CA GLU A 327 -14.81 -7.26 -3.43
C GLU A 327 -15.87 -7.99 -2.59
N GLU A 328 -15.52 -8.43 -1.37
CA GLU A 328 -16.50 -9.05 -0.46
C GLU A 328 -17.59 -8.07 -0.06
N ILE A 329 -17.25 -6.82 0.25
CA ILE A 329 -18.23 -5.79 0.60
C ILE A 329 -19.17 -5.53 -0.57
N ILE A 330 -18.64 -5.57 -1.81
CA ILE A 330 -19.46 -5.49 -3.03
C ILE A 330 -20.36 -6.70 -3.18
N TYR A 331 -19.85 -7.91 -2.92
CA TYR A 331 -20.66 -9.12 -2.98
C TYR A 331 -21.80 -9.11 -1.96
N LEU A 332 -21.52 -8.72 -0.70
CA LEU A 332 -22.50 -8.67 0.39
C LEU A 332 -23.65 -7.66 0.14
N GLN A 333 -23.63 -6.97 -1.01
CA GLN A 333 -24.72 -6.15 -1.55
C GLN A 333 -25.96 -6.97 -2.00
N GLU A 334 -25.99 -8.30 -1.86
CA GLU A 334 -27.16 -9.14 -2.19
C GLU A 334 -28.48 -8.48 -1.71
N ASN A 335 -29.44 -8.36 -2.63
CA ASN A 335 -30.75 -7.67 -2.53
C ASN A 335 -30.75 -6.13 -2.60
N ASN A 336 -29.94 -5.51 -3.46
CA ASN A 336 -30.01 -4.06 -3.78
C ASN A 336 -29.85 -3.10 -2.59
N ASN A 337 -29.38 -3.58 -1.43
CA ASN A 337 -29.30 -2.76 -0.23
C ASN A 337 -27.97 -1.99 -0.17
N PHE A 338 -27.83 -1.00 -1.07
CA PHE A 338 -26.70 -0.08 -1.09
C PHE A 338 -26.47 0.65 0.24
N LYS A 339 -27.49 0.70 1.13
CA LYS A 339 -27.33 1.25 2.49
C LYS A 339 -26.29 0.48 3.31
N LYS A 340 -26.10 -0.83 3.09
CA LYS A 340 -25.05 -1.60 3.78
C LYS A 340 -23.64 -1.11 3.44
N VAL A 341 -23.41 -0.79 2.17
CA VAL A 341 -22.13 -0.22 1.70
C VAL A 341 -21.91 1.15 2.33
N LEU A 342 -22.93 2.00 2.30
CA LEU A 342 -22.86 3.32 2.94
C LEU A 342 -22.57 3.19 4.44
N LYS A 343 -23.28 2.32 5.16
CA LYS A 343 -23.03 2.07 6.58
C LYS A 343 -21.60 1.59 6.84
N HIS A 344 -21.08 0.70 5.98
CA HIS A 344 -19.72 0.20 6.10
C HIS A 344 -18.67 1.31 5.85
N ILE A 345 -18.88 2.13 4.82
CA ILE A 345 -18.03 3.29 4.54
C ILE A 345 -18.05 4.27 5.72
N GLN A 346 -19.23 4.63 6.22
CA GLN A 346 -19.40 5.55 7.35
C GLN A 346 -18.74 5.02 8.63
N GLN A 347 -18.91 3.72 8.91
CA GLN A 347 -18.31 3.07 10.07
C GLN A 347 -16.78 3.14 10.07
N TYR A 348 -16.14 3.04 8.90
CA TYR A 348 -14.68 2.91 8.77
C TYR A 348 -14.00 4.08 8.07
N LEU A 349 -14.72 5.18 7.79
CA LEU A 349 -14.28 6.30 6.94
C LEU A 349 -12.92 6.86 7.35
N HIS A 350 -12.70 7.00 8.66
CA HIS A 350 -11.48 7.57 9.25
C HIS A 350 -10.56 6.52 9.86
N ASN A 351 -10.80 5.23 9.60
CA ASN A 351 -9.94 4.16 10.06
C ASN A 351 -8.80 3.92 9.04
N PRO A 352 -7.52 4.17 9.42
CA PRO A 352 -6.37 3.95 8.55
C PRO A 352 -6.26 2.56 7.94
N HIS A 353 -6.69 1.54 8.69
CA HIS A 353 -6.62 0.13 8.28
C HIS A 353 -7.54 -0.13 7.08
N TRP A 354 -8.71 0.50 7.05
CA TRP A 354 -9.73 0.32 6.02
C TRP A 354 -9.59 1.28 4.84
N ARG A 355 -8.74 2.30 4.93
CA ARG A 355 -8.65 3.36 3.93
C ARG A 355 -8.51 2.82 2.50
N GLU A 356 -7.58 1.92 2.24
CA GLU A 356 -7.37 1.35 0.90
C GLU A 356 -8.53 0.45 0.46
N VAL A 357 -9.15 -0.29 1.38
CA VAL A 357 -10.36 -1.09 1.10
C VAL A 357 -11.48 -0.19 0.63
N LEU A 358 -11.71 0.95 1.30
CA LEU A 358 -12.76 1.90 0.94
C LEU A 358 -12.47 2.58 -0.40
N LEU A 359 -11.23 2.99 -0.68
CA LEU A 359 -10.85 3.55 -1.98
C LEU A 359 -11.11 2.56 -3.13
N LEU A 360 -10.67 1.31 -2.98
CA LEU A 360 -10.91 0.25 -3.96
C LEU A 360 -12.39 -0.10 -4.09
N LEU A 361 -13.15 -0.10 -3.00
CA LEU A 361 -14.59 -0.31 -2.99
C LEU A 361 -15.34 0.77 -3.79
N ILE A 362 -14.97 2.04 -3.58
CA ILE A 362 -15.62 3.19 -4.22
C ILE A 362 -15.25 3.25 -5.71
N ALA A 363 -14.00 2.94 -6.06
CA ALA A 363 -13.53 2.94 -7.44
C ALA A 363 -14.26 1.96 -8.38
N GLN A 364 -14.92 0.96 -7.79
CA GLN A 364 -15.69 -0.06 -8.48
C GLN A 364 -17.18 0.28 -8.62
N GLN A 365 -17.66 1.34 -7.98
CA GLN A 365 -19.08 1.71 -8.02
C GLN A 365 -19.47 2.30 -9.38
N LYS A 366 -20.71 2.04 -9.80
CA LYS A 366 -21.34 2.70 -10.95
C LYS A 366 -21.51 4.21 -10.69
N PRO A 367 -21.53 5.08 -11.71
CA PRO A 367 -21.55 6.54 -11.54
C PRO A 367 -22.59 7.06 -10.54
N LYS A 368 -23.85 6.63 -10.67
CA LYS A 368 -24.94 7.02 -9.75
C LYS A 368 -24.71 6.58 -8.30
N LYS A 369 -24.08 5.42 -8.09
CA LYS A 369 -23.72 4.92 -6.76
C LYS A 369 -22.53 5.69 -6.19
N ALA A 370 -21.51 5.97 -7.01
CA ALA A 370 -20.36 6.78 -6.62
C ALA A 370 -20.78 8.17 -6.14
N THR A 371 -21.67 8.86 -6.88
CA THR A 371 -22.28 10.13 -6.43
C THR A 371 -22.93 10.00 -5.06
N LYS A 372 -23.74 8.96 -4.84
CA LYS A 372 -24.40 8.72 -3.54
C LYS A 372 -23.38 8.47 -2.42
N VAL A 373 -22.30 7.75 -2.70
CA VAL A 373 -21.22 7.54 -1.72
C VAL A 373 -20.56 8.88 -1.38
N LEU A 374 -20.16 9.67 -2.36
CA LEU A 374 -19.46 10.94 -2.14
C LEU A 374 -20.34 11.91 -1.32
N LYS A 375 -21.63 12.02 -1.64
CA LYS A 375 -22.59 12.80 -0.83
C LYS A 375 -22.70 12.27 0.60
N ALA A 376 -22.72 10.95 0.78
CA ALA A 376 -22.78 10.34 2.10
C ALA A 376 -21.49 10.51 2.91
N ILE A 377 -20.32 10.59 2.26
CA ILE A 377 -19.03 10.88 2.90
C ILE A 377 -19.00 12.33 3.36
N LEU A 378 -19.32 13.28 2.46
CA LEU A 378 -19.29 14.71 2.77
C LEU A 378 -20.30 15.08 3.86
N GLY A 379 -21.50 14.49 3.81
CA GLY A 379 -22.55 14.70 4.82
C GLY A 379 -22.43 13.84 6.09
N HIS A 380 -21.37 13.04 6.24
CA HIS A 380 -21.19 12.22 7.44
C HIS A 380 -20.70 13.05 8.61
N ASP A 381 -21.53 13.18 9.65
CA ASP A 381 -21.15 13.88 10.88
C ASP A 381 -19.92 13.21 11.51
N THR A 382 -18.82 13.95 11.50
CA THR A 382 -17.50 13.46 11.90
C THR A 382 -16.92 14.44 12.91
N PRO A 383 -16.41 13.95 14.06
CA PRO A 383 -15.77 14.81 15.04
C PRO A 383 -14.66 15.65 14.40
N TYR A 384 -14.66 16.93 14.69
CA TYR A 384 -13.66 17.89 14.23
C TYR A 384 -13.58 18.11 12.71
N GLU A 385 -14.62 17.76 11.94
CA GLU A 385 -14.58 17.92 10.47
C GLU A 385 -14.35 19.37 10.02
N ASN A 386 -14.91 20.35 10.74
CA ASN A 386 -14.72 21.78 10.46
C ASN A 386 -13.26 22.25 10.59
N TRP A 387 -12.40 21.48 11.25
CA TRP A 387 -10.98 21.79 11.45
C TRP A 387 -10.07 20.87 10.63
N LEU A 388 -10.45 19.59 10.52
CA LEU A 388 -9.58 18.56 9.93
C LEU A 388 -9.92 18.23 8.48
N HIS A 389 -11.12 18.57 8.00
CA HIS A 389 -11.59 18.36 6.63
C HIS A 389 -11.36 16.92 6.11
N ARG A 390 -11.48 15.92 6.99
CA ARG A 390 -11.08 14.54 6.68
C ARG A 390 -12.02 13.91 5.67
N ASN A 391 -13.31 14.21 5.73
CA ASN A 391 -14.28 13.75 4.73
C ASN A 391 -13.95 14.34 3.36
N LEU A 392 -13.64 15.64 3.30
CA LEU A 392 -13.28 16.33 2.07
C LEU A 392 -11.99 15.75 1.46
N PHE A 393 -10.93 15.56 2.26
CA PHE A 393 -9.69 14.96 1.78
C PHE A 393 -9.87 13.51 1.32
N PHE A 394 -10.72 12.74 1.99
CA PHE A 394 -11.07 11.39 1.56
C PHE A 394 -11.87 11.40 0.25
N ALA A 395 -12.83 12.33 0.08
CA ALA A 395 -13.57 12.52 -1.17
C ALA A 395 -12.64 12.88 -2.33
N GLY A 396 -11.69 13.81 -2.12
CA GLY A 396 -10.65 14.13 -3.10
C GLY A 396 -9.76 12.92 -3.44
N SER A 397 -9.42 12.10 -2.45
CA SER A 397 -8.70 10.83 -2.67
C SER A 397 -9.52 9.83 -3.49
N CYS A 398 -10.85 9.82 -3.35
CA CYS A 398 -11.73 9.00 -4.19
C CYS A 398 -11.71 9.49 -5.64
N LEU A 399 -11.71 10.81 -5.89
CA LEU A 399 -11.57 11.36 -7.24
C LEU A 399 -10.24 10.96 -7.89
N ALA A 400 -9.15 10.94 -7.12
CA ALA A 400 -7.82 10.50 -7.58
C ALA A 400 -7.76 9.04 -8.06
N GLU A 401 -8.67 8.17 -7.61
CA GLU A 401 -8.82 6.80 -8.13
C GLU A 401 -9.50 6.74 -9.52
N ASP A 402 -9.67 7.89 -10.17
CA ASP A 402 -10.28 8.06 -11.51
C ASP A 402 -11.68 7.43 -11.61
N ILE A 403 -12.50 7.72 -10.59
CA ILE A 403 -13.88 7.24 -10.51
C ILE A 403 -14.78 7.97 -11.50
N GLN A 404 -15.84 7.30 -11.94
CA GLN A 404 -16.91 7.96 -12.69
C GLN A 404 -17.95 8.45 -11.69
N VAL A 405 -18.32 9.73 -11.77
CA VAL A 405 -19.35 10.35 -10.94
C VAL A 405 -20.44 10.87 -11.89
N ALA A 406 -21.71 10.63 -11.56
CA ALA A 406 -22.82 11.04 -12.43
C ALA A 406 -23.23 12.50 -12.27
N ASP A 407 -22.72 13.16 -11.22
CA ASP A 407 -23.08 14.50 -10.78
C ASP A 407 -21.80 15.34 -10.85
N GLU A 408 -21.68 16.13 -11.91
CA GLU A 408 -20.52 16.96 -12.19
C GLU A 408 -20.45 18.17 -11.24
N ASP A 409 -21.61 18.67 -10.78
CA ASP A 409 -21.68 19.76 -9.81
C ASP A 409 -21.06 19.33 -8.48
N LEU A 410 -21.33 18.10 -8.02
CA LEU A 410 -20.70 17.55 -6.83
C LEU A 410 -19.17 17.48 -6.95
N VAL A 411 -18.66 17.11 -8.13
CA VAL A 411 -17.20 17.07 -8.36
C VAL A 411 -16.63 18.48 -8.28
N THR A 412 -17.29 19.43 -8.95
CA THR A 412 -16.92 20.85 -8.94
C THR A 412 -16.91 21.39 -7.51
N GLU A 413 -17.94 21.07 -6.71
CA GLU A 413 -18.05 21.45 -5.30
C GLU A 413 -16.87 20.91 -4.48
N ILE A 414 -16.52 19.62 -4.62
CA ILE A 414 -15.38 19.02 -3.91
C ILE A 414 -14.08 19.75 -4.26
N LEU A 415 -13.83 19.98 -5.56
CA LEU A 415 -12.60 20.66 -6.01
C LEU A 415 -12.56 22.12 -5.56
N GLN A 416 -13.68 22.84 -5.62
CA GLN A 416 -13.80 24.21 -5.12
C GLN A 416 -13.55 24.29 -3.62
N GLN A 417 -14.08 23.35 -2.83
CA GLN A 417 -13.82 23.31 -1.39
C GLN A 417 -12.34 23.04 -1.08
N LEU A 418 -11.67 22.16 -1.84
CA LEU A 418 -10.23 21.93 -1.70
C LEU A 418 -9.42 23.20 -2.01
N VAL A 419 -9.75 23.89 -3.10
CA VAL A 419 -9.10 25.15 -3.49
C VAL A 419 -9.39 26.27 -2.48
N ALA A 420 -10.61 26.33 -1.94
CA ALA A 420 -11.00 27.29 -0.91
C ALA A 420 -10.16 27.14 0.36
N LEU A 421 -9.75 25.92 0.72
CA LEU A 421 -8.81 25.69 1.82
C LEU A 421 -7.39 26.17 1.49
N GLU A 422 -6.95 26.10 0.24
CA GLU A 422 -5.62 26.61 -0.16
C GLU A 422 -5.52 28.13 0.04
N ILE A 423 -6.59 28.86 -0.32
CA ILE A 423 -6.67 30.33 -0.24
C ILE A 423 -7.31 30.84 1.05
N SER A 424 -7.59 29.96 2.01
CA SER A 424 -8.26 30.36 3.24
C SER A 424 -7.34 31.21 4.12
N GLU A 425 -7.86 32.37 4.56
CA GLU A 425 -7.27 33.23 5.58
C GLU A 425 -7.66 32.81 7.01
N ASN A 426 -8.51 31.78 7.14
CA ASN A 426 -8.92 31.28 8.44
C ASN A 426 -7.71 30.74 9.21
N GLU A 427 -7.47 31.23 10.43
CA GLU A 427 -6.36 30.82 11.30
C GLU A 427 -6.36 29.30 11.59
N LEU A 428 -7.52 28.65 11.50
CA LEU A 428 -7.66 27.20 11.65
C LEU A 428 -7.04 26.42 10.48
N VAL A 429 -6.88 27.05 9.32
CA VAL A 429 -6.27 26.47 8.11
C VAL A 429 -4.76 26.69 8.12
N GLY A 430 -4.09 25.95 8.99
CA GLY A 430 -2.63 25.98 9.12
C GLY A 430 -1.89 25.21 8.01
N GLY A 431 -0.55 25.26 8.06
CA GLY A 431 0.31 24.62 7.06
C GLY A 431 0.10 23.10 6.88
N ARG A 432 -0.42 22.39 7.89
CA ARG A 432 -0.78 20.97 7.77
C ARG A 432 -1.96 20.75 6.82
N ILE A 433 -2.99 21.59 6.89
CA ILE A 433 -4.17 21.50 6.03
C ILE A 433 -3.77 21.86 4.60
N ARG A 434 -3.04 22.96 4.39
CA ARG A 434 -2.52 23.34 3.06
C ARG A 434 -1.61 22.26 2.46
N TYR A 435 -0.77 21.62 3.29
CA TYR A 435 0.01 20.47 2.83
C TYR A 435 -0.89 19.30 2.37
N GLN A 436 -1.97 19.01 3.09
CA GLN A 436 -2.92 17.97 2.69
C GLN A 436 -3.68 18.35 1.41
N VAL A 437 -4.12 19.61 1.26
CA VAL A 437 -4.70 20.13 0.02
C VAL A 437 -3.74 19.90 -1.14
N LYS A 438 -2.46 20.28 -0.96
CA LYS A 438 -1.42 20.06 -1.96
C LYS A 438 -1.31 18.59 -2.36
N GLN A 439 -1.20 17.69 -1.40
CA GLN A 439 -1.11 16.24 -1.69
C GLN A 439 -2.37 15.71 -2.39
N THR A 440 -3.56 16.15 -1.97
CA THR A 440 -4.82 15.73 -2.57
C THR A 440 -4.93 16.23 -4.02
N LEU A 441 -4.66 17.50 -4.29
CA LEU A 441 -4.67 18.04 -5.65
C LEU A 441 -3.61 17.36 -6.52
N PHE A 442 -2.39 17.16 -6.02
CA PHE A 442 -1.33 16.44 -6.75
C PHE A 442 -1.75 15.01 -7.11
N SER A 443 -2.53 14.35 -6.24
CA SER A 443 -3.03 13.00 -6.53
C SER A 443 -4.06 12.95 -7.67
N LEU A 444 -4.65 14.09 -8.06
CA LEU A 444 -5.53 14.20 -9.23
C LEU A 444 -4.77 14.25 -10.55
N SER A 445 -3.45 14.38 -10.52
CA SER A 445 -2.60 14.34 -11.72
C SER A 445 -2.93 13.10 -12.56
N LYS A 446 -3.17 13.34 -13.84
CA LYS A 446 -3.55 12.37 -14.88
C LYS A 446 -4.79 11.52 -14.55
N SER A 447 -5.67 12.08 -13.73
CA SER A 447 -7.07 11.64 -13.60
C SER A 447 -7.95 12.45 -14.56
N ARG A 448 -9.18 12.01 -14.78
CA ARG A 448 -10.18 12.81 -15.52
C ARG A 448 -10.47 14.20 -14.92
N PHE A 449 -10.07 14.43 -13.67
CA PHE A 449 -10.33 15.65 -12.93
C PHE A 449 -9.13 16.62 -12.94
N GLU A 450 -7.99 16.23 -13.55
CA GLU A 450 -6.76 17.04 -13.58
C GLU A 450 -7.01 18.44 -14.14
N LYS A 451 -7.58 18.51 -15.36
CA LYS A 451 -7.82 19.78 -16.05
C LYS A 451 -8.73 20.71 -15.25
N GLN A 452 -9.82 20.18 -14.71
CA GLN A 452 -10.77 20.95 -13.92
C GLN A 452 -10.14 21.46 -12.62
N ALA A 453 -9.35 20.62 -11.94
CA ALA A 453 -8.63 21.03 -10.74
C ALA A 453 -7.61 22.14 -11.04
N LEU A 454 -6.89 22.02 -12.15
CA LEU A 454 -5.94 23.05 -12.62
C LEU A 454 -6.63 24.38 -12.91
N GLU A 455 -7.75 24.36 -13.64
CA GLU A 455 -8.53 25.56 -13.95
C GLU A 455 -9.01 26.27 -12.69
N LEU A 456 -9.48 25.53 -11.68
CA LEU A 456 -9.91 26.11 -10.41
C LEU A 456 -8.75 26.70 -9.60
N VAL A 457 -7.59 26.03 -9.58
CA VAL A 457 -6.40 26.57 -8.91
C VAL A 457 -5.91 27.84 -9.60
N LYS A 458 -5.89 27.87 -10.95
CA LYS A 458 -5.53 29.06 -11.72
C LYS A 458 -6.49 30.23 -11.50
N ALA A 459 -7.80 29.96 -11.44
CA ALA A 459 -8.80 30.97 -11.15
C ALA A 459 -8.63 31.59 -9.75
N ALA A 460 -7.99 30.86 -8.83
CA ALA A 460 -7.65 31.34 -7.49
C ALA A 460 -6.24 31.96 -7.40
N GLY A 461 -5.51 32.08 -8.52
CA GLY A 461 -4.09 32.41 -8.58
C GLY A 461 -3.70 33.69 -7.85
N ASP A 462 -4.52 34.74 -7.92
CA ASP A 462 -4.25 36.03 -7.24
C ASP A 462 -4.17 35.92 -5.70
N LYS A 463 -4.69 34.83 -5.14
CA LYS A 463 -4.71 34.55 -3.69
C LYS A 463 -3.80 33.38 -3.29
N VAL A 464 -3.17 32.74 -4.27
CA VAL A 464 -2.21 31.65 -4.04
C VAL A 464 -0.82 32.23 -4.23
N GLU A 465 0.07 31.94 -3.31
CA GLU A 465 1.48 32.31 -3.46
C GLU A 465 2.06 31.74 -4.76
N GLU A 466 2.76 32.58 -5.52
CA GLU A 466 3.18 32.32 -6.89
C GLU A 466 3.99 31.01 -7.02
N GLU A 467 4.93 30.78 -6.10
CA GLU A 467 5.73 29.56 -6.04
C GLU A 467 4.87 28.29 -5.90
N ARG A 468 3.77 28.36 -5.14
CA ARG A 468 2.83 27.25 -4.96
C ARG A 468 1.97 27.05 -6.20
N LEU A 469 1.53 28.13 -6.84
CA LEU A 469 0.76 28.09 -8.07
C LEU A 469 1.53 27.36 -9.18
N TRP A 470 2.82 27.66 -9.37
CA TRP A 470 3.66 26.96 -10.35
C TRP A 470 3.80 25.48 -10.03
N LYS A 471 3.95 25.12 -8.75
CA LYS A 471 4.00 23.71 -8.34
C LYS A 471 2.70 22.97 -8.65
N TYR A 472 1.54 23.61 -8.49
CA TYR A 472 0.26 23.05 -8.91
C TYR A 472 0.15 22.89 -10.41
N GLN A 473 0.50 23.91 -11.18
CA GLN A 473 0.50 23.86 -12.65
C GLN A 473 1.41 22.74 -13.17
N ALA A 474 2.61 22.62 -12.61
CA ALA A 474 3.57 21.62 -13.03
C ALA A 474 3.08 20.19 -12.79
N GLU A 475 2.46 19.91 -11.63
CA GLU A 475 1.98 18.58 -11.31
C GLU A 475 0.65 18.23 -12.01
N LEU A 476 -0.19 19.23 -12.29
CA LEU A 476 -1.50 19.08 -12.94
C LEU A 476 -1.45 19.24 -14.47
N GLY A 477 -0.37 18.80 -15.11
CA GLY A 477 -0.31 18.63 -16.56
C GLY A 477 0.42 19.72 -17.35
N GLU A 478 0.85 20.83 -16.72
CA GLU A 478 1.57 21.93 -17.39
C GLU A 478 3.07 21.96 -17.11
N LYS A 479 3.65 20.83 -16.66
CA LYS A 479 5.08 20.72 -16.29
C LYS A 479 6.04 21.39 -17.26
N LYS A 480 5.88 21.14 -18.56
CA LYS A 480 6.78 21.67 -19.58
C LYS A 480 6.68 23.20 -19.69
N ALA A 481 5.47 23.73 -19.77
CA ALA A 481 5.22 25.17 -19.87
C ALA A 481 5.73 25.92 -18.62
N VAL A 482 5.51 25.34 -17.43
CA VAL A 482 6.01 25.90 -16.18
C VAL A 482 7.54 25.91 -16.14
N ILE A 483 8.20 24.82 -16.57
CA ILE A 483 9.68 24.77 -16.62
C ILE A 483 10.22 25.83 -17.59
N GLU A 484 9.65 25.95 -18.79
CA GLU A 484 10.08 26.95 -19.78
C GLU A 484 9.94 28.38 -19.23
N MET A 485 8.79 28.71 -18.64
CA MET A 485 8.54 30.01 -18.00
C MET A 485 9.49 30.26 -16.82
N LEU A 486 9.73 29.27 -15.95
CA LEU A 486 10.64 29.42 -14.81
C LEU A 486 12.10 29.62 -15.27
N LEU A 487 12.52 28.97 -16.36
CA LEU A 487 13.85 29.17 -16.94
C LEU A 487 14.02 30.59 -17.49
N GLU A 488 12.97 31.17 -18.08
CA GLU A 488 12.96 32.57 -18.51
C GLU A 488 13.09 33.53 -17.31
N GLN A 489 12.39 33.24 -16.21
CA GLN A 489 12.44 34.05 -14.98
C GLN A 489 13.80 34.01 -14.25
N LEU A 490 14.67 33.05 -14.55
CA LEU A 490 16.04 33.07 -14.03
C LEU A 490 16.87 34.25 -14.56
N ALA A 491 16.45 34.86 -15.67
CA ALA A 491 17.07 36.05 -16.24
C ALA A 491 16.40 37.37 -15.81
N ASP A 492 15.39 37.33 -14.94
CA ASP A 492 14.70 38.54 -14.45
C ASP A 492 15.66 39.48 -13.69
N GLU A 493 15.42 40.78 -13.71
CA GLU A 493 16.25 41.76 -12.98
C GLU A 493 16.01 41.72 -11.46
N ASP A 494 14.82 41.28 -11.03
CA ASP A 494 14.45 41.16 -9.63
C ASP A 494 15.03 39.88 -8.98
N VAL A 495 15.77 40.06 -7.88
CA VAL A 495 16.37 38.98 -7.11
C VAL A 495 15.30 38.04 -6.52
N GLU A 496 14.15 38.57 -6.11
CA GLU A 496 13.07 37.79 -5.50
C GLU A 496 12.39 36.87 -6.51
N VAL A 497 12.19 37.35 -7.75
CA VAL A 497 11.66 36.57 -8.87
C VAL A 497 12.61 35.43 -9.22
N ARG A 498 13.90 35.73 -9.41
CA ARG A 498 14.93 34.70 -9.67
C ARG A 498 15.00 33.67 -8.55
N THR A 499 14.95 34.10 -7.29
CA THR A 499 15.02 33.20 -6.12
C THR A 499 13.80 32.28 -6.06
N SER A 500 12.61 32.79 -6.37
CA SER A 500 11.38 32.02 -6.42
C SER A 500 11.40 31.00 -7.57
N ALA A 501 11.90 31.40 -8.74
CA ALA A 501 12.08 30.51 -9.89
C ALA A 501 13.05 29.35 -9.58
N VAL A 502 14.19 29.64 -8.94
CA VAL A 502 15.13 28.60 -8.46
C VAL A 502 14.44 27.63 -7.50
N LYS A 503 13.77 28.15 -6.45
CA LYS A 503 13.05 27.30 -5.46
C LYS A 503 11.96 26.42 -6.08
N ALA A 504 11.31 26.90 -7.15
CA ALA A 504 10.27 26.18 -7.84
C ALA A 504 10.83 25.08 -8.77
N LEU A 505 11.98 25.32 -9.41
CA LEU A 505 12.69 24.35 -10.24
C LEU A 505 13.32 23.21 -9.42
N GLY A 506 13.67 23.47 -8.16
CA GLY A 506 14.30 22.51 -7.24
C GLY A 506 15.80 22.68 -7.20
#